data_AF-A0A953IUJ1-F1
#
_entry.id   AF-A0A953IUJ1-F1
#
_cell.length_a   1.000
_cell.length_b   1.000
_cell.length_c   1.000
_cell.angle_alpha   90.00
_cell.angle_beta   90.00
_cell.angle_gamma   90.00
#
_symmetry.space_group_name_H-M   'P 1'
#
loop_
_entity.id
_entity.type
_entity.pdbx_description
1 polymer ?
#
loop_
_entity_poly.entity_id
_entity_poly.type
_entity_poly.pdbx_seq_one_letter_code
_entity_poly.pdbx_strand_id
1 'polypeptide(L)'
;MTSTDHQRIAWIDYARGFSIILVVMMHSTLGVEASLGRDGWLHEAVSFAKPFRIPAFFLVSGLLVSRVIDRDWRSYLDSRVLHFVYFYVLWVTIQFLFKFPAFAAEQGILGAVRLYLEVFVQPFGTLWFIYLLPIFFLVVKLLRRVPPVLVWSAAALLEIAHLNTGSVVIDEFASRFVFFYSGYVLAQYAFRLASWSERHVVAVAAGIVVWLLLNGALVYSGLAERPFISLTLGFLGAAGIIAASALL
;
A
#
# COMPACT_ATOMS: atom_id res chain seq x y z
N MET A 1 5.22 34.12 -15.69
CA MET A 1 5.28 32.73 -15.19
C MET A 1 4.54 32.68 -13.86
N THR A 2 3.28 32.23 -13.88
CA THR A 2 2.42 32.17 -12.69
C THR A 2 2.71 30.88 -11.91
N SER A 3 3.56 30.99 -10.88
CA SER A 3 3.81 29.91 -9.92
C SER A 3 2.65 29.83 -8.93
N THR A 4 1.56 29.16 -9.31
CA THR A 4 0.70 28.47 -8.34
C THR A 4 1.23 27.06 -8.16
N ASP A 5 2.51 26.94 -7.80
CA ASP A 5 3.07 25.68 -7.37
C ASP A 5 2.44 25.41 -6.01
N HIS A 6 1.38 24.59 -6.01
CA HIS A 6 0.84 23.99 -4.80
C HIS A 6 2.00 23.30 -4.11
N GLN A 7 2.64 23.97 -3.13
CA GLN A 7 3.84 23.56 -2.39
C GLN A 7 4.02 22.04 -2.41
N ARG A 8 4.68 21.53 -3.46
CA ARG A 8 4.79 20.10 -3.71
C ARG A 8 5.81 19.60 -2.71
N ILE A 9 5.38 18.70 -1.84
CA ILE A 9 6.25 18.18 -0.80
C ILE A 9 7.05 17.03 -1.40
N ALA A 10 8.28 17.32 -1.82
CA ALA A 10 9.13 16.43 -2.59
C ALA A 10 9.30 15.05 -1.94
N TRP A 11 9.51 14.99 -0.62
CA TRP A 11 9.68 13.71 0.09
C TRP A 11 8.45 12.79 -0.02
N ILE A 12 7.23 13.34 -0.14
CA ILE A 12 6.01 12.54 -0.34
C ILE A 12 6.01 11.89 -1.73
N ASP A 13 6.54 12.60 -2.73
CA ASP A 13 6.66 12.09 -4.09
C ASP A 13 7.76 11.00 -4.16
N TYR A 14 8.89 11.20 -3.48
CA TYR A 14 9.94 10.18 -3.35
C TYR A 14 9.45 8.93 -2.60
N ALA A 15 8.74 9.08 -1.48
CA ALA A 15 8.23 7.95 -0.71
C ALA A 15 7.24 7.09 -1.53
N ARG A 16 6.40 7.74 -2.35
CA ARG A 16 5.53 7.05 -3.31
C ARG A 16 6.34 6.36 -4.40
N GLY A 17 7.34 7.04 -4.95
CA GLY A 17 8.27 6.49 -5.94
C GLY A 17 8.94 5.20 -5.46
N PHE A 18 9.53 5.22 -4.26
CA PHE A 18 10.14 4.04 -3.65
C PHE A 18 9.14 2.89 -3.50
N SER A 19 7.94 3.19 -3.00
CA SER A 19 6.91 2.17 -2.82
C SER A 19 6.51 1.53 -4.16
N ILE A 20 6.34 2.33 -5.22
CA ILE A 20 6.01 1.83 -6.56
C ILE A 20 7.15 0.98 -7.13
N ILE A 21 8.40 1.44 -7.02
CA ILE A 21 9.58 0.69 -7.49
C ILE A 21 9.65 -0.69 -6.82
N LEU A 22 9.44 -0.77 -5.51
CA LEU A 22 9.46 -2.05 -4.78
C LEU A 22 8.35 -3.00 -5.23
N VAL A 23 7.16 -2.49 -5.56
CA VAL A 23 6.04 -3.29 -6.08
C VAL A 23 6.31 -3.79 -7.49
N VAL A 24 6.83 -2.92 -8.37
CA VAL A 24 7.19 -3.29 -9.74
C VAL A 24 8.33 -4.31 -9.75
N MET A 25 9.32 -4.14 -8.88
CA MET A 25 10.41 -5.11 -8.68
C MET A 25 9.85 -6.47 -8.29
N MET A 26 8.93 -6.53 -7.32
CA MET A 26 8.29 -7.76 -6.89
C MET A 26 7.51 -8.45 -8.03
N HIS A 27 6.64 -7.73 -8.73
CA HIS A 27 5.85 -8.34 -9.80
C HIS A 27 6.70 -8.82 -10.98
N SER A 28 7.73 -8.05 -11.36
CA SER A 28 8.65 -8.43 -12.43
C SER A 28 9.47 -9.67 -12.03
N THR A 29 9.96 -9.71 -10.80
CA THR A 29 10.79 -10.82 -10.29
C THR A 29 9.98 -12.10 -10.19
N LEU A 30 8.85 -12.08 -9.46
CA LEU A 30 8.03 -13.27 -9.24
C LEU A 30 7.43 -13.82 -10.54
N GLY A 31 7.12 -12.97 -11.53
CA GLY A 31 6.64 -13.42 -12.83
C GLY A 31 7.70 -14.21 -13.62
N VAL A 32 8.96 -13.75 -13.59
CA VAL A 32 10.07 -14.45 -14.25
C VAL A 32 10.44 -15.73 -13.50
N GLU A 33 10.47 -15.70 -12.16
CA GLU A 33 10.75 -16.89 -11.34
C GLU A 33 9.71 -17.98 -11.57
N ALA A 34 8.42 -17.62 -11.62
CA ALA A 34 7.35 -18.55 -11.94
C ALA A 34 7.52 -19.18 -13.34
N SER A 35 8.03 -18.42 -14.31
CA SER A 35 8.27 -18.91 -15.68
C SER A 35 9.49 -19.81 -15.78
N LEU A 36 10.51 -19.59 -14.95
CA LEU A 36 11.75 -20.36 -14.91
C LEU A 36 11.67 -21.56 -13.94
N GLY A 37 10.68 -21.60 -13.05
CA GLY A 37 10.53 -22.62 -12.01
C GLY A 37 11.64 -22.59 -10.94
N ARG A 38 12.33 -21.45 -10.77
CA ARG A 38 13.41 -21.29 -9.80
C ARG A 38 13.55 -19.82 -9.37
N ASP A 39 14.02 -19.63 -8.15
CA ASP A 39 14.29 -18.30 -7.59
C ASP A 39 15.54 -17.68 -8.22
N GLY A 40 15.50 -16.36 -8.41
CA GLY A 40 16.61 -15.55 -8.87
C GLY A 40 17.31 -14.81 -7.74
N TRP A 41 18.40 -14.10 -8.05
CA TRP A 41 19.14 -13.31 -7.06
C TRP A 41 18.30 -12.14 -6.48
N LEU A 42 17.30 -11.67 -7.22
CA LEU A 42 16.37 -10.63 -6.78
C LEU A 42 15.32 -11.13 -5.79
N HIS A 43 15.14 -12.45 -5.64
CA HIS A 43 14.19 -13.03 -4.69
C HIS A 43 14.44 -12.52 -3.27
N GLU A 44 15.71 -12.46 -2.87
CA GLU A 44 16.13 -11.97 -1.56
C GLU A 44 15.73 -10.51 -1.33
N ALA A 45 15.88 -9.65 -2.35
CA ALA A 45 15.45 -8.26 -2.27
C ALA A 45 13.92 -8.14 -2.17
N VAL A 46 13.18 -8.99 -2.88
CA VAL A 46 11.70 -9.03 -2.83
C VAL A 46 11.20 -9.49 -1.46
N SER A 47 11.82 -10.53 -0.90
CA SER A 47 11.53 -11.06 0.43
C SER A 47 11.88 -10.03 1.51
N PHE A 48 13.05 -9.40 1.41
CA PHE A 48 13.47 -8.31 2.30
C PHE A 48 12.46 -7.15 2.31
N ALA A 49 11.96 -6.74 1.15
CA ALA A 49 11.04 -5.63 1.02
C ALA A 49 9.59 -5.96 1.40
N LYS A 50 9.25 -7.25 1.56
CA LYS A 50 7.88 -7.72 1.83
C LYS A 50 7.19 -7.02 3.01
N PRO A 51 7.82 -6.82 4.17
CA PRO A 51 7.13 -6.32 5.35
C PRO A 51 6.69 -4.86 5.24
N PHE A 52 7.35 -4.05 4.41
CA PHE A 52 7.14 -2.60 4.43
C PHE A 52 6.74 -1.98 3.09
N ARG A 53 6.95 -2.66 1.94
CA ARG A 53 6.66 -2.09 0.61
C ARG A 53 5.20 -1.63 0.45
N ILE A 54 4.24 -2.45 0.89
CA ILE A 54 2.81 -2.16 0.79
C ILE A 54 2.33 -1.27 1.95
N PRO A 55 2.71 -1.53 3.23
CA PRO A 55 2.40 -0.61 4.33
C PRO A 55 2.80 0.85 4.09
N ALA A 56 4.01 1.09 3.56
CA ALA A 56 4.48 2.44 3.27
C ALA A 56 3.61 3.14 2.21
N PHE A 57 3.25 2.43 1.13
CA PHE A 57 2.35 2.95 0.10
C PHE A 57 1.01 3.41 0.69
N PHE A 58 0.39 2.57 1.51
CA PHE A 58 -0.92 2.88 2.11
C PHE A 58 -0.83 4.00 3.14
N LEU A 59 0.23 4.05 3.95
CA LEU A 59 0.46 5.14 4.89
C LEU A 59 0.59 6.48 4.17
N VAL A 60 1.40 6.55 3.10
CA VAL A 60 1.52 7.79 2.31
C VAL A 60 0.20 8.15 1.63
N SER A 61 -0.58 7.16 1.18
CA SER A 61 -1.92 7.41 0.64
C SER A 61 -2.88 8.01 1.68
N GLY A 62 -2.83 7.53 2.93
CA GLY A 62 -3.61 8.08 4.05
C GLY A 62 -3.20 9.51 4.42
N LEU A 63 -1.91 9.84 4.31
CA LEU A 63 -1.38 11.19 4.55
C LEU A 63 -2.07 12.24 3.65
N LEU A 64 -2.32 11.90 2.39
CA LEU A 64 -2.97 12.78 1.42
C LEU A 64 -4.46 13.00 1.72
N VAL A 65 -5.09 12.11 2.50
CA VAL A 65 -6.49 12.23 2.91
C VAL A 65 -6.68 13.27 4.01
N SER A 66 -5.72 13.38 4.92
CA SER A 66 -5.79 14.30 6.06
C SER A 66 -6.19 15.73 5.65
N ARG A 67 -5.76 16.18 4.47
CA ARG A 67 -6.02 17.53 3.94
C ARG A 67 -7.39 17.71 3.28
N VAL A 68 -8.08 16.63 2.95
CA VAL A 68 -9.34 16.66 2.18
C VAL A 68 -10.50 16.03 2.92
N ILE A 69 -10.26 15.47 4.11
CA ILE A 69 -11.27 14.74 4.89
C ILE A 69 -12.46 15.63 5.31
N ASP A 70 -12.27 16.93 5.43
CA ASP A 70 -13.32 17.87 5.87
C ASP A 70 -14.17 18.43 4.72
N ARG A 71 -13.79 18.15 3.46
CA ARG A 71 -14.58 18.54 2.29
C ARG A 71 -15.98 17.93 2.34
N ASP A 72 -16.93 18.55 1.64
CA ASP A 72 -18.27 17.98 1.46
C ASP A 72 -18.21 16.60 0.78
N TRP A 73 -19.26 15.80 0.95
CA TRP A 73 -19.30 14.43 0.43
C TRP A 73 -19.18 14.36 -1.10
N ARG A 74 -19.76 15.31 -1.84
CA ARG A 74 -19.75 15.28 -3.31
C ARG A 74 -18.33 15.50 -3.82
N SER A 75 -17.67 16.56 -3.35
CA SER A 75 -16.29 16.87 -3.73
C SER A 75 -15.31 15.77 -3.29
N TYR A 76 -15.55 15.14 -2.14
CA TYR A 76 -14.72 14.04 -1.64
C TYR A 76 -14.86 12.78 -2.51
N LEU A 77 -16.08 12.36 -2.81
CA LEU A 77 -16.35 11.19 -3.64
C LEU A 77 -15.79 11.37 -5.06
N ASP A 78 -16.00 12.53 -5.67
CA ASP A 78 -15.49 12.81 -7.01
C ASP A 78 -13.96 12.73 -7.07
N SER A 79 -13.27 13.47 -6.19
CA SER A 79 -11.81 13.60 -6.24
C SER A 79 -11.02 12.40 -5.70
N ARG A 80 -11.64 11.52 -4.91
CA ARG A 80 -10.94 10.41 -4.22
C ARG A 80 -11.54 9.04 -4.45
N VAL A 81 -12.81 8.92 -4.79
CA VAL A 81 -13.44 7.62 -4.99
C VAL A 81 -13.64 7.39 -6.49
N LEU A 82 -14.36 8.28 -7.18
CA LEU A 82 -14.69 8.11 -8.60
C LEU A 82 -13.45 8.05 -9.48
N HIS A 83 -12.42 8.86 -9.20
CA HIS A 83 -11.17 8.78 -9.95
C HIS A 83 -10.53 7.38 -9.89
N PHE A 84 -10.44 6.77 -8.70
CA PHE A 84 -9.84 5.44 -8.54
C PHE A 84 -10.75 4.33 -9.06
N VAL A 85 -12.07 4.47 -8.91
CA VAL A 85 -13.05 3.54 -9.50
C VAL A 85 -12.92 3.57 -11.01
N TYR A 86 -12.95 4.75 -11.64
CA TYR A 86 -12.75 4.90 -13.08
C TYR A 86 -11.42 4.27 -13.53
N PHE A 87 -10.32 4.60 -12.84
CA PHE A 87 -9.00 4.08 -13.17
C PHE A 87 -8.96 2.56 -13.05
N TYR A 88 -9.56 1.99 -12.00
CA TYR A 88 -9.68 0.55 -11.83
C TYR A 88 -10.47 -0.10 -12.97
N VAL A 89 -11.69 0.39 -13.25
CA VAL A 89 -12.54 -0.17 -14.32
C VAL A 89 -11.82 -0.12 -15.67
N LEU A 90 -11.18 1.00 -16.00
CA LEU A 90 -10.43 1.15 -17.24
C LEU A 90 -9.31 0.11 -17.34
N TRP A 91 -8.42 0.06 -16.35
CA TRP A 91 -7.24 -0.80 -16.41
C TRP A 91 -7.57 -2.28 -16.29
N VAL A 92 -8.57 -2.63 -15.48
CA VAL A 92 -8.97 -4.02 -15.34
C VAL A 92 -9.62 -4.53 -16.61
N THR A 93 -10.41 -3.69 -17.30
CA THR A 93 -10.97 -4.02 -18.62
C THR A 93 -9.87 -4.25 -19.64
N ILE A 94 -8.86 -3.38 -19.68
CA ILE A 94 -7.72 -3.53 -20.59
C ILE A 94 -6.96 -4.82 -20.28
N GLN A 95 -6.59 -5.07 -19.03
CA GLN A 95 -5.90 -6.31 -18.63
C GLN A 95 -6.72 -7.56 -18.96
N PHE A 96 -8.03 -7.50 -18.72
CA PHE A 96 -8.93 -8.61 -19.00
C PHE A 96 -9.02 -8.88 -20.50
N LEU A 97 -9.06 -7.85 -21.34
CA LEU A 97 -9.11 -7.99 -22.79
C LEU A 97 -7.91 -8.77 -23.34
N PHE A 98 -6.70 -8.49 -22.82
CA PHE A 98 -5.50 -9.24 -23.21
C PHE A 98 -5.51 -10.69 -22.70
N LYS A 99 -6.10 -10.95 -21.53
CA LYS A 99 -6.20 -12.30 -20.94
C LYS A 99 -7.42 -13.09 -21.42
N PHE A 100 -8.38 -12.43 -22.07
CA PHE A 100 -9.63 -13.02 -22.51
C PHE A 100 -9.45 -14.28 -23.35
N PRO A 101 -8.54 -14.35 -24.35
CA PRO A 101 -8.37 -15.56 -25.15
C PRO A 101 -7.93 -16.76 -24.31
N ALA A 102 -7.03 -16.55 -23.33
CA ALA A 102 -6.57 -17.61 -22.44
C ALA A 102 -7.72 -18.10 -21.54
N PHE A 103 -8.47 -17.19 -20.92
CA PHE A 103 -9.61 -17.56 -20.07
C PHE A 103 -10.74 -18.24 -20.86
N ALA A 104 -11.00 -17.80 -22.09
CA ALA A 104 -11.99 -18.41 -22.96
C ALA A 104 -11.57 -19.81 -23.43
N ALA A 105 -10.27 -20.05 -23.63
CA ALA A 105 -9.74 -21.38 -23.95
C ALA A 105 -9.86 -22.36 -22.77
N GLU A 106 -9.63 -21.90 -21.54
CA GLU A 106 -9.68 -22.73 -20.34
C GLU A 106 -11.10 -22.98 -19.81
N GLN A 107 -11.97 -21.97 -19.84
CA GLN A 107 -13.28 -21.99 -19.15
C GLN A 107 -14.48 -21.73 -20.08
N GLY A 108 -14.22 -21.59 -21.38
CA GLY A 108 -15.22 -21.18 -22.37
C GLY A 108 -15.55 -19.68 -22.29
N ILE A 109 -16.24 -19.18 -23.33
CA ILE A 109 -16.62 -17.75 -23.42
C ILE A 109 -17.50 -17.31 -22.25
N LEU A 110 -18.48 -18.13 -21.85
CA LEU A 110 -19.36 -17.83 -20.72
C LEU A 110 -18.58 -17.81 -19.39
N GLY A 111 -17.59 -18.70 -19.22
CA GLY A 111 -16.69 -18.69 -18.06
C GLY A 111 -15.86 -17.42 -18.01
N ALA A 112 -15.27 -17.00 -19.13
CA ALA A 112 -14.53 -15.75 -19.22
C ALA A 112 -15.40 -14.52 -18.90
N VAL A 113 -16.64 -14.47 -19.39
CA VAL A 113 -17.57 -13.37 -19.03
C VAL A 113 -17.89 -13.37 -17.54
N ARG A 114 -18.11 -14.55 -16.94
CA ARG A 114 -18.33 -14.66 -15.49
C ARG A 114 -17.12 -14.17 -14.69
N LEU A 115 -15.91 -14.56 -15.08
CA LEU A 115 -14.67 -14.07 -14.46
C LEU A 115 -14.57 -12.54 -14.54
N TYR A 116 -14.91 -11.94 -15.69
CA TYR A 116 -14.90 -10.48 -15.83
C TYR A 116 -15.84 -9.80 -14.84
N LEU A 117 -17.05 -10.33 -14.64
CA LEU A 117 -18.00 -9.80 -13.67
C LEU A 117 -17.52 -10.02 -12.23
N GLU A 118 -16.92 -11.17 -11.95
CA GLU A 118 -16.39 -11.51 -10.63
C GLU A 118 -15.29 -10.56 -10.17
N VAL A 119 -14.44 -10.07 -11.09
CA VAL A 119 -13.37 -9.12 -10.80
C VAL A 119 -13.86 -7.86 -10.06
N PHE A 120 -15.08 -7.39 -10.35
CA PHE A 120 -15.65 -6.20 -9.70
C PHE A 120 -16.06 -6.43 -8.24
N VAL A 121 -16.19 -7.69 -7.82
CA VAL A 121 -16.50 -8.09 -6.44
C VAL A 121 -15.25 -8.61 -5.74
N GLN A 122 -14.48 -9.44 -6.44
CA GLN A 122 -13.30 -10.13 -5.95
C GLN A 122 -12.12 -9.75 -6.87
N PRO A 123 -11.40 -8.65 -6.56
CA PRO A 123 -10.30 -8.21 -7.41
C PRO A 123 -9.15 -9.20 -7.32
N PHE A 124 -8.67 -9.66 -8.47
CA PHE A 124 -7.46 -10.48 -8.58
C PHE A 124 -6.39 -9.82 -9.43
N GLY A 125 -5.16 -10.34 -9.36
CA GLY A 125 -4.02 -9.81 -10.09
C GLY A 125 -3.37 -8.60 -9.40
N THR A 126 -2.82 -7.67 -10.16
CA THR A 126 -1.99 -6.57 -9.62
C THR A 126 -2.79 -5.32 -9.24
N LEU A 127 -4.07 -5.23 -9.61
CA LEU A 127 -4.89 -4.01 -9.47
C LEU A 127 -5.68 -3.94 -8.15
N TRP A 128 -5.54 -4.93 -7.27
CA TRP A 128 -6.29 -5.00 -6.01
C TRP A 128 -6.07 -3.76 -5.12
N PHE A 129 -4.87 -3.20 -5.09
CA PHE A 129 -4.58 -2.03 -4.24
C PHE A 129 -5.37 -0.79 -4.69
N ILE A 130 -5.55 -0.62 -6.02
CA ILE A 130 -6.34 0.48 -6.60
C ILE A 130 -7.81 0.31 -6.23
N TYR A 131 -8.30 -0.93 -6.21
CA TYR A 131 -9.64 -1.27 -5.76
C TYR A 131 -9.85 -0.97 -4.27
N LEU A 132 -8.85 -1.25 -3.43
CA LEU A 132 -8.94 -1.02 -1.98
C LEU A 132 -8.88 0.45 -1.57
N LEU A 133 -8.15 1.30 -2.29
CA LEU A 133 -8.05 2.73 -1.97
C LEU A 133 -9.41 3.45 -1.82
N PRO A 134 -10.37 3.36 -2.76
CA PRO A 134 -11.69 3.96 -2.60
C PRO A 134 -12.44 3.40 -1.39
N ILE A 135 -12.28 2.11 -1.06
CA ILE A 135 -12.87 1.51 0.15
C ILE A 135 -12.26 2.16 1.39
N PHE A 136 -10.94 2.31 1.46
CA PHE A 136 -10.27 2.98 2.58
C PHE A 136 -10.69 4.44 2.73
N PHE A 137 -10.80 5.19 1.62
CA PHE A 137 -11.31 6.56 1.61
C PHE A 137 -12.75 6.63 2.14
N LEU A 138 -13.62 5.73 1.72
CA LEU A 138 -15.00 5.67 2.21
C LEU A 138 -15.05 5.35 3.70
N VAL A 139 -14.33 4.32 4.15
CA VAL A 139 -14.35 3.89 5.55
C VAL A 139 -13.79 4.97 6.46
N VAL A 140 -12.64 5.58 6.13
CA VAL A 140 -12.09 6.68 6.96
C VAL A 140 -13.04 7.88 7.02
N LYS A 141 -13.71 8.21 5.91
CA LYS A 141 -14.69 9.30 5.85
C LYS A 141 -15.92 9.02 6.70
N LEU A 142 -16.43 7.78 6.68
CA LEU A 142 -17.55 7.35 7.52
C LEU A 142 -17.18 7.34 9.00
N LEU A 143 -15.98 6.87 9.33
CA LEU A 143 -15.48 6.76 10.70
C LEU A 143 -14.89 8.05 11.27
N ARG A 144 -14.92 9.17 10.54
CA ARG A 144 -14.28 10.44 10.96
C ARG A 144 -14.77 11.01 12.30
N ARG A 145 -15.96 10.61 12.76
CA ARG A 145 -16.54 11.03 14.04
C ARG A 145 -16.26 10.06 15.18
N VAL A 146 -15.72 8.88 14.88
CA VAL A 146 -15.36 7.87 15.88
C VAL A 146 -14.01 8.24 16.49
N PRO A 147 -13.81 8.08 17.82
CA PRO A 147 -12.53 8.33 18.45
C PRO A 147 -11.38 7.62 17.73
N PRO A 148 -10.30 8.34 17.32
CA PRO A 148 -9.24 7.75 16.52
C PRO A 148 -8.56 6.54 17.14
N VAL A 149 -8.46 6.51 18.47
CA VAL A 149 -7.89 5.39 19.23
C VAL A 149 -8.71 4.11 19.03
N LEU A 150 -10.04 4.19 18.97
CA LEU A 150 -10.88 3.01 18.77
C LEU A 150 -10.72 2.44 17.37
N VAL A 151 -10.72 3.31 16.35
CA VAL A 151 -10.56 2.89 14.95
C VAL A 151 -9.16 2.30 14.73
N TRP A 152 -8.13 2.96 15.27
CA TRP A 152 -6.76 2.48 15.16
C TRP A 152 -6.55 1.13 15.87
N SER A 153 -7.06 0.98 17.10
CA SER A 153 -6.95 -0.28 17.84
C SER A 153 -7.69 -1.41 17.12
N ALA A 154 -8.89 -1.17 16.60
CA ALA A 154 -9.61 -2.16 15.80
C ALA A 154 -8.83 -2.55 14.53
N ALA A 155 -8.27 -1.56 13.81
CA ALA A 155 -7.46 -1.81 12.63
C ALA A 155 -6.17 -2.59 12.94
N ALA A 156 -5.50 -2.29 14.06
CA ALA A 156 -4.32 -3.01 14.50
C ALA A 156 -4.66 -4.47 14.88
N LEU A 157 -5.78 -4.68 15.58
CA LEU A 157 -6.25 -6.04 15.90
C LEU A 157 -6.56 -6.85 14.63
N LEU A 158 -7.15 -6.23 13.61
CA LEU A 158 -7.41 -6.89 12.33
C LEU A 158 -6.12 -7.31 11.62
N GLU A 159 -5.08 -6.49 11.65
CA GLU A 159 -3.78 -6.83 11.05
C GLU A 159 -3.12 -7.98 11.80
N ILE A 160 -3.11 -7.91 13.15
CA ILE A 160 -2.50 -8.92 14.02
C ILE A 160 -3.22 -10.27 13.90
N ALA A 161 -4.54 -10.25 13.65
CA ALA A 161 -5.36 -11.45 13.53
C ALA A 161 -5.03 -12.30 12.29
N HIS A 162 -4.34 -11.75 11.28
CA HIS A 162 -3.99 -12.45 10.04
C HIS A 162 -5.18 -13.19 9.41
N LEU A 163 -6.28 -12.46 9.17
CA LEU A 163 -7.48 -13.02 8.58
C LEU A 163 -7.18 -13.62 7.19
N ASN A 164 -7.70 -14.83 6.97
CA ASN A 164 -7.66 -15.53 5.69
C ASN A 164 -9.06 -16.07 5.39
N THR A 165 -9.93 -15.17 4.97
CA THR A 165 -11.34 -15.44 4.67
C THR A 165 -11.55 -15.95 3.24
N GLY A 166 -10.52 -15.85 2.39
CA GLY A 166 -10.60 -16.13 0.96
C GLY A 166 -11.12 -14.95 0.14
N SER A 167 -11.54 -13.86 0.80
CA SER A 167 -11.87 -12.60 0.12
C SER A 167 -10.67 -11.67 0.13
N VAL A 168 -10.12 -11.39 -1.04
CA VAL A 168 -8.99 -10.43 -1.21
C VAL A 168 -9.34 -9.09 -0.58
N VAL A 169 -10.59 -8.64 -0.72
CA VAL A 169 -11.05 -7.36 -0.16
C VAL A 169 -10.97 -7.38 1.36
N ILE A 170 -11.47 -8.42 2.01
CA ILE A 170 -11.52 -8.50 3.48
C ILE A 170 -10.11 -8.69 4.04
N ASP A 171 -9.32 -9.59 3.45
CA ASP A 171 -8.01 -9.99 3.96
C ASP A 171 -6.98 -8.84 3.78
N GLU A 172 -6.99 -8.16 2.63
CA GLU A 172 -6.14 -6.99 2.43
C GLU A 172 -6.67 -5.75 3.17
N PHE A 173 -7.98 -5.62 3.39
CA PHE A 173 -8.50 -4.56 4.25
C PHE A 173 -7.98 -4.75 5.68
N ALA A 174 -8.15 -5.95 6.24
CA ALA A 174 -7.73 -6.28 7.60
C ALA A 174 -6.22 -6.06 7.80
N SER A 175 -5.41 -6.49 6.84
CA SER A 175 -3.94 -6.40 6.94
C SER A 175 -3.37 -5.02 6.63
N ARG A 176 -4.08 -4.13 5.91
CA ARG A 176 -3.51 -2.86 5.43
C ARG A 176 -4.17 -1.60 5.96
N PHE A 177 -5.43 -1.67 6.40
CA PHE A 177 -6.18 -0.48 6.80
C PHE A 177 -5.51 0.29 7.95
N VAL A 178 -4.84 -0.40 8.87
CA VAL A 178 -4.11 0.25 9.98
C VAL A 178 -3.01 1.20 9.50
N PHE A 179 -2.27 0.84 8.45
CA PHE A 179 -1.20 1.68 7.91
C PHE A 179 -1.76 2.91 7.22
N PHE A 180 -2.81 2.72 6.42
CA PHE A 180 -3.54 3.82 5.80
C PHE A 180 -4.12 4.79 6.83
N TYR A 181 -4.83 4.26 7.83
CA TYR A 181 -5.46 5.05 8.88
C TYR A 181 -4.42 5.79 9.72
N SER A 182 -3.26 5.17 9.97
CA SER A 182 -2.13 5.83 10.63
C SER A 182 -1.58 7.00 9.82
N GLY A 183 -1.51 6.88 8.49
CA GLY A 183 -1.18 8.01 7.62
C GLY A 183 -2.12 9.20 7.77
N TYR A 184 -3.40 8.92 7.99
CA TYR A 184 -4.42 9.94 8.25
C TYR A 184 -4.26 10.58 9.65
N VAL A 185 -4.25 9.79 10.73
CA VAL A 185 -4.26 10.29 12.11
C VAL A 185 -2.90 10.83 12.55
N LEU A 186 -1.82 10.21 12.09
CA LEU A 186 -0.44 10.55 12.47
C LEU A 186 0.26 11.44 11.44
N ALA A 187 -0.50 12.10 10.56
CA ALA A 187 0.03 12.95 9.50
C ALA A 187 1.06 13.98 10.02
N GLN A 188 0.75 14.66 11.12
CA GLN A 188 1.65 15.62 11.76
C GLN A 188 2.99 15.00 12.21
N TYR A 189 2.99 13.74 12.66
CA TYR A 189 4.20 13.06 13.09
C TYR A 189 5.05 12.64 11.90
N ALA A 190 4.44 12.24 10.78
CA ALA A 190 5.16 11.99 9.53
C ALA A 190 5.88 13.25 9.03
N PHE A 191 5.21 14.41 9.06
CA PHE A 191 5.86 15.69 8.72
C PHE A 191 6.98 16.06 9.69
N ARG A 192 6.79 15.86 11.00
CA ARG A 192 7.84 16.09 12.00
C ARG A 192 9.04 15.17 11.81
N LEU A 193 8.80 13.90 11.47
CA LEU A 193 9.84 12.92 11.19
C LEU A 193 10.66 13.35 9.96
N ALA A 194 9.99 13.75 8.87
CA ALA A 194 10.65 14.25 7.67
C ALA A 194 11.52 15.48 7.99
N SER A 195 10.96 16.51 8.64
CA SER A 195 11.71 17.72 9.00
C SER A 195 12.83 17.46 10.02
N TRP A 196 12.67 16.49 10.91
CA TRP A 196 13.74 16.08 11.82
C TRP A 196 14.86 15.39 11.05
N SER A 197 14.50 14.56 10.07
CA SER A 197 15.46 13.79 9.27
C SER A 197 16.37 14.70 8.45
N GLU A 198 15.82 15.74 7.85
CA GLU A 198 16.57 16.80 7.14
C GLU A 198 17.67 17.43 8.01
N ARG A 199 17.45 17.53 9.32
CA ARG A 199 18.41 18.15 10.26
C ARG A 199 19.38 17.15 10.92
N HIS A 200 19.14 15.84 10.81
CA HIS A 200 19.88 14.81 11.55
C HIS A 200 20.34 13.67 10.64
N VAL A 201 20.95 14.02 9.50
CA VAL A 201 21.35 13.07 8.44
C VAL A 201 22.13 11.86 8.98
N VAL A 202 23.14 12.09 9.83
CA VAL A 202 23.98 11.00 10.38
C VAL A 202 23.17 10.06 11.27
N ALA A 203 22.30 10.60 12.13
CA ALA A 203 21.47 9.80 13.02
C ALA A 203 20.43 8.98 12.23
N VAL A 204 19.83 9.58 11.18
CA VAL A 204 18.91 8.90 10.28
C VAL A 204 19.61 7.79 9.51
N ALA A 205 20.79 8.07 8.93
CA ALA A 205 21.57 7.07 8.20
C ALA A 205 21.93 5.88 9.10
N ALA A 206 22.41 6.14 10.32
CA ALA A 206 22.67 5.09 11.30
C ALA A 206 21.41 4.31 11.68
N GLY A 207 20.29 5.00 11.91
CA GLY A 207 19.00 4.38 12.20
C GLY A 207 18.48 3.50 11.07
N ILE A 208 18.62 3.94 9.81
CA ILE A 208 18.28 3.16 8.62
C ILE A 208 19.14 1.91 8.56
N VAL A 209 20.46 2.00 8.77
CA VAL A 209 21.34 0.82 8.77
C VAL A 209 20.92 -0.19 9.84
N VAL A 210 20.66 0.27 11.07
CA VAL A 210 20.17 -0.60 12.15
C VAL A 210 18.84 -1.25 11.77
N TRP A 211 17.91 -0.48 11.22
CA TRP A 211 16.62 -1.01 10.75
C TRP A 211 16.79 -2.04 9.63
N LEU A 212 17.65 -1.79 8.64
CA LEU A 212 17.93 -2.73 7.55
C LEU A 212 18.44 -4.07 8.10
N LEU A 213 19.36 -4.04 9.05
CA LEU A 213 19.89 -5.25 9.70
C LEU A 213 18.82 -6.01 10.48
N LEU A 214 17.99 -5.30 11.26
CA LEU A 214 16.90 -5.91 12.02
C LEU A 214 15.82 -6.50 11.10
N ASN A 215 15.43 -5.77 10.05
CA ASN A 215 14.47 -6.25 9.06
C ASN A 215 15.00 -7.50 8.35
N GLY A 216 16.26 -7.48 7.92
CA GLY A 216 16.90 -8.65 7.31
C GLY A 216 16.91 -9.86 8.25
N ALA A 217 17.34 -9.68 9.50
CA ALA A 217 17.36 -10.76 10.48
C ALA A 217 15.98 -11.37 10.72
N LEU A 218 14.93 -10.55 10.83
CA LEU A 218 13.56 -11.02 11.06
C LEU A 218 12.93 -11.68 9.83
N VAL A 219 13.22 -11.17 8.62
CA VAL A 219 12.74 -11.76 7.36
C VAL A 219 13.40 -13.12 7.15
N TYR A 220 14.72 -13.20 7.21
CA TYR A 220 15.44 -14.44 6.90
C TYR A 220 15.37 -15.49 8.02
N SER A 221 14.92 -15.12 9.23
CA SER A 221 14.55 -16.08 10.28
C SER A 221 13.10 -16.58 10.18
N GLY A 222 12.31 -16.10 9.22
CA GLY A 222 10.90 -16.45 9.06
C GLY A 222 9.98 -15.87 10.15
N LEU A 223 10.45 -14.86 10.90
CA LEU A 223 9.69 -14.23 11.98
C LEU A 223 8.88 -13.01 11.52
N ALA A 224 9.22 -12.44 10.35
CA ALA A 224 8.63 -11.17 9.87
C ALA A 224 7.10 -11.19 9.68
N GLU A 225 6.51 -12.37 9.46
CA GLU A 225 5.06 -12.53 9.22
C GLU A 225 4.30 -12.89 10.50
N ARG A 226 4.96 -12.96 11.65
CA ARG A 226 4.28 -13.25 12.91
C ARG A 226 3.42 -12.06 13.36
N PRO A 227 2.31 -12.33 14.07
CA PRO A 227 1.54 -11.28 14.74
C PRO A 227 2.44 -10.32 15.52
N PHE A 228 2.09 -9.04 15.51
CA PHE A 228 2.87 -7.93 16.10
C PHE A 228 4.20 -7.61 15.41
N ILE A 229 4.95 -8.62 14.95
CA ILE A 229 6.21 -8.41 14.22
C ILE A 229 5.93 -7.78 12.86
N SER A 230 4.95 -8.31 12.12
CA SER A 230 4.50 -7.76 10.84
C SER A 230 4.08 -6.29 10.96
N LEU A 231 3.25 -5.96 11.96
CA LEU A 231 2.79 -4.61 12.26
C LEU A 231 3.97 -3.66 12.51
N THR A 232 4.89 -4.10 13.38
CA THR A 232 6.05 -3.31 13.79
C THR A 232 6.99 -3.06 12.63
N LEU A 233 7.30 -4.11 11.85
CA LEU A 233 8.16 -3.98 10.66
C LEU A 233 7.51 -3.10 9.59
N GLY A 234 6.20 -3.20 9.40
CA GLY A 234 5.44 -2.34 8.49
C GLY A 234 5.55 -0.86 8.87
N PHE A 235 5.39 -0.53 10.16
CA PHE A 235 5.54 0.85 10.63
C PHE A 235 6.99 1.34 10.59
N LEU A 236 7.95 0.54 11.04
CA LEU A 236 9.37 0.91 11.02
C LEU A 236 9.86 1.11 9.60
N GLY A 237 9.46 0.24 8.65
CA GLY A 237 9.85 0.40 7.26
C GLY A 237 9.16 1.57 6.57
N ALA A 238 7.90 1.87 6.90
CA ALA A 238 7.25 3.09 6.42
C ALA A 238 7.93 4.36 6.97
N ALA A 239 8.30 4.36 8.25
CA ALA A 239 9.08 5.45 8.85
C ALA A 239 10.47 5.58 8.21
N GLY A 240 11.15 4.45 7.93
CA GLY A 240 12.42 4.40 7.22
C GLY A 240 12.33 4.98 5.81
N ILE A 241 11.27 4.65 5.06
CA ILE A 241 11.02 5.24 3.73
C ILE A 241 10.79 6.75 3.83
N ILE A 242 10.00 7.22 4.80
CA ILE A 242 9.78 8.66 5.01
C ILE A 242 11.10 9.37 5.32
N ALA A 243 11.89 8.82 6.25
CA ALA A 243 13.16 9.40 6.65
C ALA A 243 14.16 9.43 5.50
N ALA A 244 14.31 8.32 4.76
CA ALA A 244 15.18 8.24 3.59
C ALA A 244 14.73 9.21 2.47
N SER A 245 13.42 9.32 2.25
CA SER A 245 12.84 10.23 1.24
C SER A 245 13.03 11.71 1.59
N ALA A 246 13.12 12.04 2.88
CA ALA A 246 13.37 13.41 3.34
C ALA A 246 14.85 13.83 3.24
N LEU A 247 15.77 12.87 3.00
CA LEU A 247 17.20 13.16 2.79
C LEU A 247 17.56 13.41 1.32
N LEU A 248 16.60 13.28 0.40
CA LEU A 248 16.74 13.47 -1.06
C LEU A 248 16.16 14.81 -1.50
#